data_AF-A0A0V1EIN3-F1
#
_entry.id   AF-A0A0V1EIN3-F1
#
_cell.length_a   1.000
_cell.length_b   1.000
_cell.length_c   1.000
_cell.angle_alpha   90.00
_cell.angle_beta   90.00
_cell.angle_gamma   90.00
#
_symmetry.space_group_name_H-M   'P 1'
#
loop_
_entity.id
_entity.type
_entity.pdbx_description
1 polymer ?
#
loop_
_entity_poly.entity_id
_entity_poly.type
_entity_poly.pdbx_seq_one_letter_code
_entity_poly.pdbx_strand_id
1 'polypeptide(L)'
;MSTVQQIMKEISPAMPTPHAKITFVGVGQVGMACAFSILVQHVASEICLIDIAEDKLMGEMMDLQHGLPFVKHCTIKASTDYAVTAGSKICVISAGARQREGESRLSLVHRNVEIFKGMIPKLVKYSPNTILLVISNPVDLLTYVTWKISGLPRERVIGSGTNLDSARLRFLMSERFNIAPSSCHGFIIGEHGDSSGKLIVINI
;
A
#
# COMPACT_ATOMS: atom_id res chain seq x y z
N MET A 1 39.62 10.17 13.34
CA MET A 1 38.35 10.84 13.00
C MET A 1 37.93 10.34 11.63
N SER A 2 36.65 10.00 11.42
CA SER A 2 36.20 9.60 10.09
C SER A 2 36.26 10.81 9.15
N THR A 3 36.48 10.59 7.85
CA THR A 3 36.52 11.67 6.84
C THR A 3 35.31 12.59 6.96
N VAL A 4 34.13 12.03 7.25
CA VAL A 4 32.88 12.78 7.48
C VAL A 4 33.04 13.84 8.57
N GLN A 5 33.71 13.54 9.69
CA GLN A 5 33.93 14.50 10.79
C GLN A 5 34.91 15.62 10.42
N GLN A 6 35.73 15.44 9.39
CA GLN A 6 36.69 16.45 8.93
C GLN A 6 36.08 17.45 7.95
N ILE A 7 35.03 17.06 7.21
CA ILE A 7 34.39 17.88 6.17
C ILE A 7 32.97 18.36 6.53
N MET A 8 32.30 17.71 7.48
CA MET A 8 30.94 18.09 7.91
C MET A 8 30.97 18.61 9.34
N LYS A 9 30.53 19.87 9.53
CA LYS A 9 30.27 20.44 10.84
C LYS A 9 28.76 20.47 11.07
N GLU A 10 28.29 19.78 12.11
CA GLU A 10 26.88 19.82 12.50
C GLU A 10 26.53 21.24 13.00
N ILE A 11 25.59 21.89 12.31
CA ILE A 11 25.13 23.26 12.64
C ILE A 11 23.75 23.26 13.32
N SER A 12 23.03 22.15 13.24
CA SER A 12 21.73 21.90 13.87
C SER A 12 21.55 20.39 14.01
N PRO A 13 20.91 19.90 15.08
CA PRO A 13 20.54 18.50 15.17
C PRO A 13 19.66 18.11 13.98
N ALA A 14 19.91 16.93 13.43
CA ALA A 14 19.02 16.34 12.45
C ALA A 14 17.63 16.19 13.09
N MET A 15 16.59 16.77 12.48
CA MET A 15 15.23 16.54 12.95
C MET A 15 14.89 15.06 12.79
N PRO A 16 14.32 14.39 13.82
CA PRO A 16 13.84 13.03 13.67
C PRO A 16 12.70 13.04 12.64
N THR A 17 12.94 12.45 11.47
CA THR A 17 12.01 12.33 10.33
C THR A 17 10.74 11.57 10.72
N PRO A 18 9.62 11.55 9.95
CA PRO A 18 9.18 12.37 8.80
C PRO A 18 7.71 12.89 8.95
N HIS A 19 7.31 13.91 8.18
CA HIS A 19 5.90 14.37 8.21
C HIS A 19 4.91 13.41 7.51
N ALA A 20 5.38 12.56 6.58
CA ALA A 20 4.56 11.62 5.81
C ALA A 20 5.28 10.28 5.53
N LYS A 21 5.21 9.34 6.50
CA LYS A 21 5.71 7.96 6.33
C LYS A 21 4.62 7.04 5.81
N ILE A 22 4.94 6.26 4.78
CA ILE A 22 4.06 5.21 4.23
C ILE A 22 4.78 3.86 4.27
N THR A 23 4.13 2.86 4.87
CA THR A 23 4.59 1.47 4.88
C THR A 23 3.85 0.66 3.81
N PHE A 24 4.58 -0.14 3.04
CA PHE A 24 4.04 -1.14 2.12
C PHE A 24 4.34 -2.54 2.67
N VAL A 25 3.30 -3.33 2.87
CA VAL A 25 3.40 -4.72 3.31
C VAL A 25 3.14 -5.64 2.12
N GLY A 26 4.19 -6.36 1.74
CA GLY A 26 4.28 -7.19 0.55
C GLY A 26 5.01 -6.47 -0.59
N VAL A 27 6.22 -6.90 -0.94
CA VAL A 27 7.00 -6.41 -2.10
C VAL A 27 6.72 -7.24 -3.35
N GLY A 28 5.46 -7.64 -3.53
CA GLY A 28 4.97 -8.18 -4.79
C GLY A 28 4.87 -7.10 -5.88
N GLN A 29 4.45 -7.50 -7.09
CA GLN A 29 4.26 -6.57 -8.21
C GLN A 29 3.36 -5.38 -7.84
N VAL A 30 2.25 -5.65 -7.13
CA VAL A 30 1.32 -4.61 -6.69
C VAL A 30 1.97 -3.66 -5.68
N GLY A 31 2.61 -4.18 -4.63
CA GLY A 31 3.26 -3.36 -3.61
C GLY A 31 4.37 -2.48 -4.17
N MET A 32 5.19 -3.03 -5.08
CA MET A 32 6.25 -2.27 -5.73
C MET A 32 5.72 -1.23 -6.71
N ALA A 33 4.67 -1.54 -7.49
CA ALA A 33 4.03 -0.55 -8.36
C ALA A 33 3.47 0.64 -7.54
N CYS A 34 2.85 0.36 -6.39
CA CYS A 34 2.38 1.40 -5.48
C CYS A 34 3.54 2.20 -4.86
N ALA A 35 4.58 1.53 -4.35
CA ALA A 35 5.74 2.19 -3.74
C ALA A 35 6.48 3.10 -4.73
N PHE A 36 6.72 2.61 -5.95
CA PHE A 36 7.33 3.39 -7.03
C PHE A 36 6.48 4.60 -7.42
N SER A 37 5.18 4.42 -7.59
CA SER A 37 4.26 5.53 -7.93
C SER A 37 4.28 6.62 -6.85
N ILE A 38 4.27 6.23 -5.57
CA ILE A 38 4.31 7.14 -4.42
C ILE A 38 5.64 7.88 -4.32
N LEU A 39 6.75 7.20 -4.65
CA LEU A 39 8.08 7.79 -4.70
C LEU A 39 8.19 8.87 -5.80
N VAL A 40 7.81 8.52 -7.03
CA VAL A 40 7.91 9.41 -8.20
C VAL A 40 6.97 10.61 -8.07
N GLN A 41 5.77 10.40 -7.53
CA GLN A 41 4.81 11.49 -7.27
C GLN A 41 5.17 12.35 -6.04
N HIS A 42 6.19 11.95 -5.28
CA HIS A 42 6.62 12.60 -4.03
C HIS A 42 5.48 12.78 -3.02
N VAL A 43 4.69 11.72 -2.83
CA VAL A 43 3.60 11.71 -1.85
C VAL A 43 4.12 11.44 -0.43
N ALA A 44 5.22 10.70 -0.31
CA ALA A 44 5.84 10.34 0.96
C ALA A 44 7.26 10.92 1.08
N SER A 45 7.62 11.26 2.32
CA SER A 45 8.99 11.63 2.70
C SER A 45 9.77 10.44 3.28
N GLU A 46 9.07 9.38 3.70
CA GLU A 46 9.66 8.10 4.09
C GLU A 46 8.81 6.94 3.57
N ILE A 47 9.46 5.99 2.88
CA ILE A 47 8.86 4.74 2.43
C ILE A 47 9.48 3.60 3.23
N CYS A 48 8.63 2.72 3.73
CA CYS A 48 9.03 1.55 4.47
C CYS A 48 8.47 0.29 3.78
N LEU A 49 9.32 -0.66 3.45
CA LEU A 49 8.94 -1.93 2.83
C LEU A 49 9.02 -3.07 3.87
N ILE A 50 7.97 -3.88 3.93
CA ILE A 50 7.92 -5.09 4.75
C ILE A 50 7.59 -6.29 3.88
N ASP A 51 8.40 -7.34 3.94
CA ASP A 51 8.09 -8.64 3.36
C ASP A 51 8.76 -9.74 4.17
N ILE A 52 8.37 -11.00 3.95
CA ILE A 52 9.01 -12.18 4.53
C ILE A 52 10.19 -12.67 3.69
N ALA A 53 10.22 -12.35 2.39
CA ALA A 53 11.28 -12.74 1.47
C ALA A 53 12.43 -11.72 1.53
N GLU A 54 13.39 -11.93 2.45
CA GLU A 54 14.47 -10.99 2.76
C GLU A 54 15.33 -10.61 1.55
N ASP A 55 15.81 -11.59 0.77
CA ASP A 55 16.65 -11.31 -0.41
C ASP A 55 15.94 -10.42 -1.43
N LYS A 56 14.65 -10.73 -1.70
CA LYS A 56 13.83 -9.93 -2.59
C LYS A 56 13.61 -8.53 -2.02
N LEU A 57 13.27 -8.44 -0.74
CA LEU A 57 13.02 -7.19 -0.04
C LEU A 57 14.23 -6.23 -0.11
N MET A 58 15.44 -6.76 0.11
CA MET A 58 16.66 -5.97 0.01
C MET A 58 16.96 -5.55 -1.43
N GLY A 59 16.74 -6.44 -2.40
CA GLY A 59 16.88 -6.12 -3.83
C GLY A 59 15.99 -4.96 -4.26
N GLU A 60 14.69 -5.04 -3.93
CA GLU A 60 13.70 -4.00 -4.26
C GLU A 60 13.98 -2.68 -3.53
N MET A 61 14.47 -2.74 -2.28
CA MET A 61 14.90 -1.54 -1.55
C MET A 61 16.08 -0.85 -2.23
N MET A 62 17.11 -1.60 -2.59
CA MET A 62 18.31 -1.06 -3.25
C MET A 62 17.96 -0.42 -4.60
N ASP A 63 17.06 -1.03 -5.36
CA ASP A 63 16.63 -0.49 -6.66
C ASP A 63 15.96 0.89 -6.49
N LEU A 64 15.02 1.02 -5.54
CA LEU A 64 14.41 2.32 -5.24
C LEU A 64 15.42 3.34 -4.69
N GLN A 65 16.39 2.90 -3.86
CA GLN A 65 17.43 3.77 -3.30
C GLN A 65 18.37 4.30 -4.39
N HIS A 66 18.78 3.46 -5.34
CA HIS A 66 19.60 3.88 -6.49
C HIS A 66 18.84 4.85 -7.42
N GLY A 67 17.51 4.82 -7.41
CA GLY A 67 16.65 5.79 -8.09
C GLY A 67 16.52 7.15 -7.41
N LEU A 68 16.95 7.31 -6.15
CA LEU A 68 16.79 8.55 -5.38
C LEU A 68 17.35 9.82 -6.04
N PRO A 69 18.46 9.80 -6.79
CA PRO A 69 18.96 10.99 -7.50
C PRO A 69 17.98 11.57 -8.54
N PHE A 70 16.99 10.80 -8.99
CA PHE A 70 16.04 11.20 -10.03
C PHE A 70 14.68 11.67 -9.49
N VAL A 71 14.50 11.64 -8.17
CA VAL A 71 13.25 11.99 -7.49
C VAL A 71 13.51 12.97 -6.35
N LYS A 72 12.44 13.54 -5.80
CA LYS A 72 12.56 14.37 -4.60
C LYS A 72 12.95 13.53 -3.39
N HIS A 73 13.58 14.17 -2.40
CA HIS A 73 14.11 13.51 -1.23
C HIS A 73 13.08 12.60 -0.54
N CYS A 74 13.43 11.33 -0.39
CA CYS A 74 12.67 10.32 0.33
C CYS A 74 13.65 9.37 1.03
N THR A 75 13.36 9.04 2.28
CA THR A 75 14.08 7.97 2.98
C THR A 75 13.42 6.63 2.67
N ILE A 76 14.19 5.62 2.27
CA ILE A 76 13.66 4.29 1.95
C ILE A 76 14.29 3.28 2.88
N LYS A 77 13.46 2.54 3.62
CA LYS A 77 13.87 1.50 4.56
C LYS A 77 13.13 0.19 4.24
N ALA A 78 13.76 -0.94 4.50
CA ALA A 78 13.13 -2.24 4.38
C ALA A 78 13.55 -3.16 5.52
N SER A 79 12.65 -4.00 6.00
CA SER A 79 12.96 -5.04 6.99
C SER A 79 11.88 -6.13 7.02
N THR A 80 12.25 -7.31 7.50
CA THR A 80 11.28 -8.36 7.87
C THR A 80 10.66 -8.09 9.25
N ASP A 81 11.30 -7.26 10.08
CA ASP A 81 10.78 -6.83 11.39
C ASP A 81 9.85 -5.62 11.26
N TYR A 82 8.66 -5.71 11.84
CA TYR A 82 7.66 -4.66 11.83
C TYR A 82 8.08 -3.42 12.66
N ALA A 83 9.12 -3.50 13.50
CA ALA A 83 9.62 -2.34 14.22
C ALA A 83 10.00 -1.17 13.30
N VAL A 84 10.50 -1.45 12.07
CA VAL A 84 10.85 -0.40 11.10
C VAL A 84 9.62 0.38 10.61
N THR A 85 8.40 -0.15 10.79
CA THR A 85 7.14 0.52 10.41
C THR A 85 6.72 1.62 11.36
N ALA A 86 7.42 1.80 12.49
CA ALA A 86 7.03 2.75 13.53
C ALA A 86 6.78 4.17 12.99
N GLY A 87 5.67 4.76 13.43
CA GLY A 87 5.26 6.12 13.08
C GLY A 87 4.64 6.29 11.69
N SER A 88 4.23 5.20 11.02
CA SER A 88 3.59 5.28 9.71
C SER A 88 2.24 5.97 9.76
N LYS A 89 1.98 6.84 8.78
CA LYS A 89 0.68 7.51 8.60
C LYS A 89 -0.30 6.65 7.81
N ILE A 90 0.23 5.89 6.85
CA ILE A 90 -0.53 4.94 6.04
C ILE A 90 0.25 3.63 5.97
N CYS A 91 -0.41 2.51 6.21
CA CYS A 91 0.11 1.18 5.93
C CYS A 91 -0.73 0.55 4.79
N VAL A 92 -0.10 0.36 3.65
CA VAL A 92 -0.68 -0.27 2.46
C VAL A 92 -0.42 -1.77 2.52
N ILE A 93 -1.48 -2.57 2.46
CA ILE A 93 -1.43 -4.03 2.61
C ILE A 93 -1.74 -4.67 1.26
N SER A 94 -0.69 -5.13 0.59
CA SER A 94 -0.78 -5.91 -0.66
C SER A 94 -0.34 -7.37 -0.50
N ALA A 95 0.16 -7.73 0.69
CA ALA A 95 0.53 -9.10 1.03
C ALA A 95 -0.70 -10.01 1.13
N GLY A 96 -0.61 -11.19 0.53
CA GLY A 96 -1.68 -12.18 0.55
C GLY A 96 -1.21 -13.49 -0.06
N ALA A 97 -1.90 -14.57 0.28
CA ALA A 97 -1.75 -15.85 -0.34
C ALA A 97 -2.23 -15.78 -1.80
N ARG A 98 -1.47 -16.40 -2.70
CA ARG A 98 -1.94 -16.70 -4.05
C ARG A 98 -2.84 -17.93 -4.02
N GLN A 99 -3.89 -17.92 -4.85
CA GLN A 99 -4.74 -19.09 -5.04
C GLN A 99 -3.91 -20.23 -5.63
N ARG A 100 -4.05 -21.41 -5.06
CA ARG A 100 -3.45 -22.63 -5.61
C ARG A 100 -4.41 -23.29 -6.59
N GLU A 101 -3.88 -24.03 -7.55
CA GLU A 101 -4.69 -24.78 -8.51
C GLU A 101 -5.59 -25.79 -7.76
N GLY A 102 -6.89 -25.81 -8.10
CA GLY A 102 -7.89 -26.63 -7.41
C GLY A 102 -8.31 -26.13 -6.01
N GLU A 103 -7.78 -25.01 -5.51
CA GLU A 103 -8.15 -24.48 -4.21
C GLU A 103 -9.49 -23.74 -4.23
N SER A 104 -10.35 -24.04 -3.26
CA SER A 104 -11.62 -23.33 -3.07
C SER A 104 -11.40 -21.88 -2.63
N ARG A 105 -12.30 -20.98 -3.05
CA ARG A 105 -12.28 -19.58 -2.62
C ARG A 105 -12.29 -19.45 -1.09
N LEU A 106 -13.03 -20.32 -0.41
CA LEU A 106 -13.12 -20.32 1.05
C LEU A 106 -11.78 -20.69 1.72
N SER A 107 -11.06 -21.69 1.19
CA SER A 107 -9.70 -22.03 1.68
C SER A 107 -8.73 -20.86 1.52
N LEU A 108 -8.76 -20.20 0.36
CA LEU A 108 -7.91 -19.03 0.10
C LEU A 108 -8.18 -17.89 1.11
N VAL A 109 -9.45 -17.60 1.37
CA VAL A 109 -9.87 -16.62 2.37
C VAL A 109 -9.34 -16.98 3.74
N HIS A 110 -9.49 -18.23 4.19
CA HIS A 110 -8.98 -18.67 5.48
C HIS A 110 -7.47 -18.46 5.62
N ARG A 111 -6.68 -18.81 4.59
CA ARG A 111 -5.23 -18.57 4.61
C ARG A 111 -4.89 -17.08 4.70
N ASN A 112 -5.60 -16.23 3.97
CA ASN A 112 -5.42 -14.78 4.06
C ASN A 112 -5.78 -14.23 5.44
N VAL A 113 -6.85 -14.73 6.05
CA VAL A 113 -7.24 -14.33 7.41
C VAL A 113 -6.14 -14.67 8.42
N GLU A 114 -5.53 -15.86 8.35
CA GLU A 114 -4.42 -16.23 9.24
C GLU A 114 -3.18 -15.35 9.04
N ILE A 115 -2.84 -15.03 7.79
CA ILE A 115 -1.77 -14.07 7.47
C ILE A 115 -2.06 -12.70 8.11
N PHE A 116 -3.31 -12.23 8.00
CA PHE A 116 -3.73 -10.93 8.53
C PHE A 116 -3.72 -10.91 10.07
N LYS A 117 -4.12 -12.00 10.73
CA LYS A 117 -4.02 -12.14 12.20
C LYS A 117 -2.58 -11.99 12.71
N GLY A 118 -1.59 -12.47 11.94
CA GLY A 118 -0.18 -12.32 12.31
C GLY A 118 0.42 -10.94 11.99
N MET A 119 -0.14 -10.23 11.01
CA MET A 119 0.41 -8.99 10.45
C MET A 119 -0.21 -7.72 11.04
N ILE A 120 -1.54 -7.65 11.07
CA ILE A 120 -2.28 -6.43 11.43
C ILE A 120 -1.97 -5.95 12.86
N PRO A 121 -1.95 -6.82 13.90
CA PRO A 121 -1.62 -6.39 15.25
C PRO A 121 -0.21 -5.80 15.37
N LYS A 122 0.76 -6.30 14.58
CA LYS A 122 2.12 -5.77 14.57
C LYS A 122 2.16 -4.37 13.97
N LEU A 123 1.44 -4.12 12.89
CA LEU A 123 1.36 -2.77 12.29
C LEU A 123 0.75 -1.76 13.26
N VAL A 124 -0.35 -2.12 13.93
CA VAL A 124 -1.04 -1.24 14.89
C VAL A 124 -0.18 -1.02 16.14
N LYS A 125 0.57 -2.03 16.59
CA LYS A 125 1.52 -1.91 17.71
C LYS A 125 2.55 -0.81 17.49
N TYR A 126 3.14 -0.73 16.29
CA TYR A 126 4.18 0.26 15.98
C TYR A 126 3.62 1.59 15.41
N SER A 127 2.40 1.56 14.87
CA SER A 127 1.74 2.73 14.27
C SER A 127 0.26 2.82 14.66
N PRO A 128 -0.06 3.14 15.93
CA PRO A 128 -1.44 3.14 16.44
C PRO A 128 -2.34 4.21 15.81
N ASN A 129 -1.75 5.23 15.19
CA ASN A 129 -2.44 6.34 14.52
C ASN A 129 -2.47 6.20 12.99
N THR A 130 -2.11 5.03 12.45
CA THR A 130 -2.07 4.80 10.99
C THR A 130 -3.47 4.66 10.40
N ILE A 131 -3.57 4.89 9.09
CA ILE A 131 -4.65 4.41 8.23
C ILE A 131 -4.20 3.11 7.56
N LEU A 132 -5.02 2.07 7.63
CA LEU A 132 -4.77 0.80 6.94
C LEU A 132 -5.48 0.83 5.58
N LEU A 133 -4.71 0.73 4.49
CA LEU A 133 -5.22 0.63 3.12
C LEU A 133 -5.04 -0.79 2.60
N VAL A 134 -6.13 -1.55 2.51
CA VAL A 134 -6.13 -2.96 2.07
C VAL A 134 -6.28 -3.03 0.56
N ILE A 135 -5.34 -3.71 -0.10
CA ILE A 135 -5.37 -4.02 -1.54
C ILE A 135 -5.53 -5.52 -1.78
N SER A 136 -5.06 -6.35 -0.84
CA SER A 136 -5.13 -7.81 -0.94
C SER A 136 -6.55 -8.31 -1.18
N ASN A 137 -6.69 -9.30 -2.04
CA ASN A 137 -7.99 -9.85 -2.44
C ASN A 137 -8.39 -11.10 -1.64
N PRO A 138 -9.69 -11.32 -1.38
CA PRO A 138 -10.83 -10.45 -1.75
C PRO A 138 -10.91 -9.19 -0.87
N VAL A 139 -10.81 -8.01 -1.48
CA VAL A 139 -10.53 -6.76 -0.75
C VAL A 139 -11.64 -6.36 0.22
N ASP A 140 -12.90 -6.54 -0.14
CA ASP A 140 -14.02 -6.14 0.72
C ASP A 140 -14.06 -6.94 2.02
N LEU A 141 -13.90 -8.26 1.91
CA LEU A 141 -13.84 -9.16 3.07
C LEU A 141 -12.57 -8.94 3.89
N LEU A 142 -11.41 -8.79 3.24
CA LEU A 142 -10.14 -8.59 3.95
C LEU A 142 -10.07 -7.19 4.60
N THR A 143 -10.78 -6.21 4.08
CA THR A 143 -10.96 -4.89 4.73
C THR A 143 -11.77 -5.04 6.02
N TYR A 144 -12.88 -5.80 5.98
CA TYR A 144 -13.66 -6.09 7.18
C TYR A 144 -12.84 -6.86 8.23
N VAL A 145 -12.10 -7.89 7.81
CA VAL A 145 -11.21 -8.67 8.69
C VAL A 145 -10.13 -7.77 9.31
N THR A 146 -9.49 -6.92 8.50
CA THR A 146 -8.51 -5.93 8.98
C THR A 146 -9.12 -5.02 10.03
N TRP A 147 -10.33 -4.52 9.81
CA TRP A 147 -11.03 -3.67 10.77
C TRP A 147 -11.25 -4.39 12.10
N LYS A 148 -11.77 -5.62 12.06
CA LYS A 148 -12.03 -6.40 13.28
C LYS A 148 -10.77 -6.74 14.05
N ILE A 149 -9.67 -7.08 13.37
CA ILE A 149 -8.41 -7.49 14.02
C ILE A 149 -7.62 -6.26 14.52
N SER A 150 -7.66 -5.15 13.78
CA SER A 150 -6.87 -3.96 14.12
C SER A 150 -7.36 -3.23 15.37
N GLY A 151 -8.66 -3.31 15.68
CA GLY A 151 -9.28 -2.50 16.74
C GLY A 151 -9.30 -1.00 16.43
N LEU A 152 -8.94 -0.59 15.21
CA LEU A 152 -9.02 0.80 14.77
C LEU A 152 -10.47 1.21 14.49
N PRO A 153 -10.80 2.51 14.58
CA PRO A 153 -12.10 2.98 14.16
C PRO A 153 -12.25 2.81 12.64
N ARG A 154 -13.49 2.61 12.19
CA ARG A 154 -13.81 2.19 10.81
C ARG A 154 -13.26 3.14 9.75
N GLU A 155 -13.22 4.44 10.02
CA GLU A 155 -12.72 5.48 9.13
C GLU A 155 -11.21 5.41 8.88
N ARG A 156 -10.47 4.61 9.67
CA ARG A 156 -9.04 4.36 9.49
C ARG A 156 -8.72 3.02 8.83
N VAL A 157 -9.73 2.29 8.35
CA VAL A 157 -9.54 1.03 7.63
C VAL A 157 -10.29 1.10 6.30
N ILE A 158 -9.52 1.22 5.22
CA ILE A 158 -10.02 1.50 3.87
C ILE A 158 -9.59 0.35 2.96
N GLY A 159 -10.53 -0.17 2.16
CA GLY A 159 -10.21 -1.08 1.07
C GLY A 159 -10.03 -0.31 -0.23
N SER A 160 -9.16 -0.78 -1.12
CA SER A 160 -9.04 -0.19 -2.47
C SER A 160 -10.36 -0.29 -3.26
N GLY A 161 -11.16 -1.32 -2.96
CA GLY A 161 -12.49 -1.54 -3.49
C GLY A 161 -12.56 -1.38 -5.00
N THR A 162 -13.60 -0.71 -5.46
CA THR A 162 -13.93 -0.50 -6.88
C THR A 162 -13.31 0.79 -7.47
N ASN A 163 -12.32 1.40 -6.82
CA ASN A 163 -11.68 2.62 -7.33
C ASN A 163 -11.02 2.37 -8.70
N LEU A 164 -10.30 1.27 -8.85
CA LEU A 164 -9.69 0.87 -10.13
C LEU A 164 -10.75 0.49 -11.17
N ASP A 165 -11.85 -0.14 -10.76
CA ASP A 165 -12.95 -0.51 -11.66
C ASP A 165 -13.66 0.73 -12.19
N SER A 166 -13.86 1.74 -11.34
CA SER A 166 -14.40 3.04 -11.76
C SER A 166 -13.45 3.77 -12.71
N ALA A 167 -12.14 3.73 -12.47
CA ALA A 167 -11.16 4.28 -13.40
C ALA A 167 -11.19 3.57 -14.77
N ARG A 168 -11.33 2.23 -14.78
CA ARG A 168 -11.50 1.43 -16.01
C ARG A 168 -12.78 1.79 -16.75
N LEU A 169 -13.90 1.94 -16.05
CA LEU A 169 -15.16 2.38 -16.64
C LEU A 169 -14.99 3.75 -17.34
N ARG A 170 -14.39 4.71 -16.64
CA ARG A 170 -14.16 6.06 -17.18
C ARG A 170 -13.25 6.05 -18.40
N PHE A 171 -12.23 5.19 -18.43
CA PHE A 171 -11.38 4.97 -19.60
C PHE A 171 -12.16 4.37 -20.77
N LEU A 172 -12.99 3.34 -20.55
CA LEU A 172 -13.80 2.76 -21.63
C LEU A 172 -14.84 3.74 -22.17
N MET A 173 -15.43 4.58 -21.31
CA MET A 173 -16.29 5.69 -21.73
C MET A 173 -15.52 6.70 -22.59
N SER A 174 -14.30 7.05 -22.18
CA SER A 174 -13.46 8.03 -22.86
C SER A 174 -13.10 7.60 -24.28
N GLU A 175 -12.75 6.32 -24.46
CA GLU A 175 -12.51 5.72 -25.78
C GLU A 175 -13.76 5.78 -26.66
N ARG A 176 -14.94 5.53 -26.09
CA ARG A 176 -16.20 5.52 -26.84
C ARG A 176 -16.66 6.92 -27.25
N PHE A 177 -16.44 7.91 -26.41
CA PHE A 177 -16.86 9.30 -26.65
C PHE A 177 -15.76 10.18 -27.23
N ASN A 178 -14.54 9.66 -27.36
CA ASN A 178 -13.35 10.38 -27.83
C ASN A 178 -13.10 11.68 -27.05
N ILE A 179 -13.21 11.61 -25.72
CA ILE A 179 -12.89 12.71 -24.79
C ILE A 179 -11.89 12.21 -23.74
N ALA A 180 -11.31 13.11 -22.94
CA ALA A 180 -10.39 12.69 -21.89
C ALA A 180 -11.11 11.88 -20.77
N PRO A 181 -10.50 10.82 -20.20
CA PRO A 181 -11.08 10.07 -19.07
C PRO A 181 -11.36 10.95 -17.84
N SER A 182 -10.59 12.03 -17.67
CA SER A 182 -10.82 13.04 -16.62
C SER A 182 -12.19 13.72 -16.74
N SER A 183 -12.72 13.84 -17.96
CA SER A 183 -14.02 14.42 -18.28
C SER A 183 -15.15 13.38 -18.35
N CYS A 184 -14.86 12.10 -18.14
CA CYS A 184 -15.87 11.05 -18.02
C CYS A 184 -16.19 10.82 -16.54
N HIS A 185 -17.44 10.98 -16.14
CA HIS A 185 -17.88 10.78 -14.75
C HIS A 185 -18.75 9.52 -14.63
N GLY A 186 -18.20 8.51 -13.96
CA GLY A 186 -18.88 7.26 -13.71
C GLY A 186 -18.24 6.50 -12.55
N PHE A 187 -19.07 5.83 -11.76
CA PHE A 187 -18.68 5.09 -10.58
C PHE A 187 -19.20 3.67 -10.65
N ILE A 188 -18.35 2.71 -10.35
CA ILE A 188 -18.73 1.34 -10.03
C ILE A 188 -18.71 1.25 -8.51
N ILE A 189 -19.84 0.87 -7.90
CA ILE A 189 -19.93 0.62 -6.46
C ILE A 189 -20.47 -0.79 -6.22
N GLY A 190 -20.18 -1.34 -5.04
CA GLY A 190 -20.49 -2.73 -4.70
C GLY A 190 -19.23 -3.54 -4.46
N GLU A 191 -19.30 -4.85 -4.67
CA GLU A 191 -18.17 -5.77 -4.50
C GLU A 191 -17.11 -5.59 -5.60
N HIS A 192 -15.85 -5.62 -5.22
CA HIS A 192 -14.74 -5.74 -6.16
C HIS A 192 -14.57 -7.19 -6.61
N GLY A 193 -14.88 -7.47 -7.88
CA GLY A 193 -14.76 -8.81 -8.47
C GLY A 193 -15.77 -9.06 -9.59
N ASP A 194 -16.00 -10.33 -9.95
CA ASP A 194 -16.89 -10.74 -11.04
C ASP A 194 -18.36 -10.92 -10.60
N SER A 195 -18.68 -10.64 -9.34
CA SER A 195 -20.00 -10.91 -8.76
C SER A 195 -21.07 -9.87 -9.16
N SER A 196 -22.32 -10.30 -9.04
CA SER A 196 -23.57 -9.67 -9.52
C SER A 196 -24.04 -8.44 -8.72
N GLY A 197 -23.14 -7.74 -8.03
CA GLY A 197 -23.45 -6.62 -7.12
C GLY A 197 -22.96 -5.25 -7.56
N LYS A 198 -22.56 -5.07 -8.82
CA LYS A 198 -22.04 -3.79 -9.33
C LYS A 198 -23.19 -2.84 -9.67
N LEU A 199 -23.33 -1.76 -8.93
CA LEU A 199 -24.12 -0.62 -9.37
C LEU A 199 -23.22 0.33 -10.15
N ILE A 200 -23.63 0.63 -11.37
CA ILE A 200 -22.97 1.63 -12.22
C ILE A 200 -23.77 2.93 -12.07
N VAL A 201 -23.12 3.97 -11.56
CA VAL A 201 -23.68 5.32 -11.47
C VAL A 201 -22.94 6.18 -12.48
N ILE A 202 -23.61 6.58 -13.55
CA ILE A 202 -23.05 7.48 -14.59
C ILE A 202 -23.67 8.84 -14.39
N ASN A 203 -22.84 9.88 -14.31
CA ASN A 203 -23.31 11.26 -14.36
C ASN A 203 -22.85 11.83 -15.70
N ILE A 204 -23.81 12.10 -16.58
CA ILE A 204 -23.56 12.63 -17.93
C ILE A 204 -23.62 14.15 -17.86
#